data_AF-A0A950A8S1-F1
#
_entry.id   AF-A0A950A8S1-F1
#
_cell.length_a   1.000
_cell.length_b   1.000
_cell.length_c   1.000
_cell.angle_alpha   90.00
_cell.angle_beta   90.00
_cell.angle_gamma   90.00
#
_symmetry.space_group_name_H-M   'P 1'
#
loop_
_entity.id
_entity.type
_entity.pdbx_description
1 polymer ?
#
loop_
_entity_poly.entity_id
_entity_poly.type
_entity_poly.pdbx_seq_one_letter_code
_entity_poly.pdbx_strand_id
1 'polypeptide(L)'
;MATSIQEFKGKTLMLNDLDLILVVVIILRLISKTPESVGLEHVAEHWKRALASYGPGVLDLELDKLMGAPGDVSSLSTLLSRIEAELAPYGGIVPASVLNDLVFMPGIKFADYQVQRIVTAGRLLREVLLT
;
A
#
# COMPACT_ATOMS: atom_id res chain seq x y z
N MET A 1 6.67 3.60 -17.26
CA MET A 1 5.87 3.09 -16.12
C MET A 1 4.93 4.20 -15.69
N ALA A 2 3.68 3.88 -15.38
CA ALA A 2 2.73 4.88 -14.89
C ALA A 2 2.98 5.21 -13.41
N THR A 3 2.53 6.39 -13.01
CA THR A 3 2.69 6.97 -11.69
C THR A 3 1.34 7.50 -11.26
N SER A 4 0.93 7.17 -10.04
CA SER A 4 -0.31 7.63 -9.45
C SER A 4 -0.02 8.69 -8.40
N ILE A 5 -0.93 9.66 -8.29
CA ILE A 5 -0.82 10.79 -7.39
C ILE A 5 -1.65 10.49 -6.14
N GLN A 6 -1.03 10.64 -4.97
CA GLN A 6 -1.69 10.53 -3.66
C GLN A 6 -1.77 11.90 -3.02
N GLU A 7 -2.94 12.25 -2.51
CA GLU A 7 -3.16 13.51 -1.81
C GLU A 7 -3.59 13.28 -0.36
N PHE A 8 -3.00 14.05 0.55
CA PHE A 8 -3.40 14.09 1.95
C PHE A 8 -3.11 15.48 2.54
N LYS A 9 -4.13 16.12 3.10
CA LYS A 9 -4.09 17.46 3.73
C LYS A 9 -3.41 18.50 2.84
N GLY A 10 -3.70 18.47 1.54
CA GLY A 10 -3.12 19.39 0.54
C GLY A 10 -1.66 19.11 0.17
N LYS A 11 -1.09 17.98 0.61
CA LYS A 11 0.20 17.48 0.15
C LYS A 11 0.01 16.44 -0.92
N THR A 12 0.92 16.45 -1.89
CA THR A 12 0.89 15.56 -3.04
C THR A 12 2.13 14.68 -3.05
N LEU A 13 1.93 13.38 -3.27
CA LEU A 13 3.00 12.40 -3.44
C LEU A 13 2.80 11.61 -4.72
N MET A 14 3.85 11.53 -5.52
CA MET A 14 3.86 10.74 -6.75
C MET A 14 4.53 9.40 -6.49
N LEU A 15 3.81 8.29 -6.69
CA LEU A 15 4.34 6.95 -6.53
C LEU A 15 4.16 6.15 -7.81
N ASN A 16 5.17 5.34 -8.12
CA ASN A 16 5.03 4.37 -9.20
C ASN A 16 3.89 3.40 -8.88
N ASP A 17 3.07 3.09 -9.88
CA ASP A 17 1.88 2.26 -9.68
C ASP A 17 2.20 0.89 -9.09
N LEU A 18 3.26 0.23 -9.57
CA LEU A 18 3.63 -1.11 -9.08
C LEU A 18 4.10 -1.05 -7.64
N ASP A 19 4.89 -0.04 -7.29
CA ASP A 19 5.34 0.18 -5.91
C ASP A 19 4.13 0.43 -5.00
N LEU A 20 3.19 1.27 -5.43
CA LEU A 20 1.98 1.58 -4.69
C LEU A 20 1.06 0.37 -4.52
N ILE A 21 0.83 -0.39 -5.60
CA ILE A 21 0.06 -1.64 -5.58
C ILE A 21 0.62 -2.60 -4.54
N LEU A 22 1.94 -2.81 -4.55
CA LEU A 22 2.59 -3.75 -3.64
C LEU A 22 2.48 -3.28 -2.19
N VAL A 23 2.65 -1.98 -1.94
CA VAL A 23 2.40 -1.39 -0.62
C VAL A 23 0.96 -1.66 -0.17
N VAL A 24 -0.04 -1.36 -1.00
CA VAL A 24 -1.46 -1.53 -0.67
C VAL A 24 -1.77 -2.99 -0.38
N VAL A 25 -1.32 -3.92 -1.23
CA VAL A 25 -1.58 -5.35 -1.07
C VAL A 25 -0.95 -5.90 0.22
N ILE A 26 0.27 -5.47 0.56
CA ILE A 26 0.91 -5.84 1.83
C ILE A 26 0.11 -5.28 3.01
N ILE A 27 -0.33 -4.02 2.95
CA ILE A 27 -1.15 -3.43 4.01
C ILE A 27 -2.47 -4.18 4.17
N LEU A 28 -3.16 -4.52 3.08
CA LEU A 28 -4.39 -5.31 3.13
C LEU A 28 -4.17 -6.68 3.79
N ARG A 29 -3.04 -7.34 3.51
CA ARG A 29 -2.65 -8.58 4.16
C ARG A 29 -2.41 -8.38 5.66
N LEU A 30 -1.74 -7.30 6.05
CA LEU A 30 -1.51 -6.99 7.46
C LEU A 30 -2.83 -6.67 8.18
N ILE A 31 -3.74 -5.93 7.58
CA ILE A 31 -5.08 -5.66 8.16
C ILE A 31 -5.82 -6.97 8.46
N SER A 32 -5.72 -7.98 7.59
CA SER A 32 -6.37 -9.27 7.85
C SER A 32 -5.73 -10.12 8.97
N LYS A 33 -4.54 -9.75 9.45
CA LYS A 33 -3.72 -10.56 10.37
C LYS A 33 -3.50 -9.94 11.73
N THR A 34 -3.76 -8.64 11.90
CA THR A 34 -3.22 -7.89 13.03
C THR A 34 -4.31 -7.21 13.85
N PRO A 35 -4.32 -7.31 15.20
CA PRO A 35 -5.29 -6.61 16.03
C PRO A 35 -5.20 -5.08 15.96
N GLU A 36 -4.05 -4.52 15.58
CA GLU A 36 -3.84 -3.06 15.50
C GLU A 36 -4.52 -2.42 14.28
N SER A 37 -5.12 -3.22 13.40
CA SER A 37 -5.91 -2.72 12.27
C SER A 37 -7.39 -2.57 12.59
N VAL A 38 -7.81 -2.76 13.85
CA VAL A 38 -9.18 -2.52 14.29
C VAL A 38 -9.58 -1.09 13.89
N GLY A 39 -10.62 -0.97 13.06
CA GLY A 39 -11.11 0.29 12.54
C GLY A 39 -10.60 0.65 11.14
N LEU A 40 -9.73 -0.14 10.51
CA LEU A 40 -9.28 0.07 9.12
C LEU A 40 -10.04 -0.79 8.10
N GLU A 41 -11.14 -1.45 8.51
CA GLU A 41 -11.93 -2.31 7.63
C GLU A 41 -12.52 -1.52 6.45
N HIS A 42 -12.99 -0.30 6.68
CA HIS A 42 -13.51 0.57 5.62
C HIS A 42 -12.41 0.96 4.62
N VAL A 43 -11.20 1.25 5.10
CA VAL A 43 -10.04 1.55 4.26
C VAL A 43 -9.68 0.34 3.40
N ALA A 44 -9.64 -0.84 4.02
CA ALA A 44 -9.32 -2.08 3.32
C ALA A 44 -10.34 -2.41 2.23
N GLU A 45 -11.64 -2.26 2.52
CA GLU A 45 -12.68 -2.44 1.51
C GLU A 45 -12.56 -1.45 0.36
N HIS A 46 -12.31 -0.17 0.66
CA HIS A 46 -12.18 0.86 -0.36
C HIS A 46 -10.98 0.57 -1.27
N TRP A 47 -9.82 0.27 -0.70
CA TRP A 47 -8.61 -0.01 -1.47
C TRP A 47 -8.72 -1.30 -2.28
N LYS A 48 -9.41 -2.33 -1.80
CA LYS A 48 -9.72 -3.53 -2.60
C LYS A 48 -10.52 -3.18 -3.85
N ARG A 49 -11.51 -2.28 -3.73
CA ARG A 49 -12.30 -1.81 -4.89
C ARG A 49 -11.45 -0.98 -5.84
N ALA A 50 -10.63 -0.05 -5.33
CA ALA A 50 -9.73 0.76 -6.14
C ALA A 50 -8.74 -0.09 -6.95
N LEU A 51 -8.19 -1.14 -6.34
CA LEU A 51 -7.34 -2.13 -7.02
C LEU A 51 -8.11 -2.95 -8.06
N ALA A 52 -9.34 -3.36 -7.76
CA ALA A 52 -10.17 -4.14 -8.70
C ALA A 52 -10.54 -3.33 -9.96
N SER A 53 -10.65 -2.01 -9.84
CA SER A 53 -10.91 -1.09 -10.96
C SER A 53 -9.64 -0.40 -11.48
N TYR A 54 -8.45 -0.92 -11.15
CA TYR A 54 -7.19 -0.27 -11.49
C TYR A 54 -7.01 -0.07 -13.00
N GLY A 55 -6.52 1.11 -13.35
CA GLY A 55 -5.89 1.43 -14.63
C GLY A 55 -4.56 2.17 -14.43
N PRO A 56 -3.69 2.22 -15.45
CA PRO A 56 -2.41 2.92 -15.34
C PRO A 56 -2.56 4.40 -14.95
N GLY A 57 -1.90 4.81 -13.87
CA GLY A 57 -1.82 6.20 -13.39
C GLY A 57 -3.07 6.72 -12.68
N VAL A 58 -4.07 5.86 -12.42
CA VAL A 58 -5.35 6.27 -11.83
C VAL A 58 -5.61 5.68 -10.44
N LEU A 59 -4.59 5.11 -9.79
CA LEU A 59 -4.75 4.55 -8.45
C LEU A 59 -4.75 5.68 -7.42
N ASP A 60 -5.93 6.13 -7.01
CA ASP A 60 -6.12 7.06 -5.90
C ASP A 60 -6.52 6.28 -4.63
N LEU A 61 -5.76 6.43 -3.55
CA LEU A 61 -6.08 5.82 -2.25
C LEU A 61 -7.08 6.63 -1.43
N GLU A 62 -7.50 7.81 -1.92
CA GLU A 62 -8.47 8.72 -1.29
C GLU A 62 -8.17 8.99 0.19
N LEU A 63 -6.88 9.18 0.54
CA LEU A 63 -6.41 9.26 1.93
C LEU A 63 -7.17 10.32 2.73
N ASP A 64 -7.41 11.51 2.15
CA ASP A 64 -8.17 12.58 2.80
C ASP A 64 -9.62 12.21 3.13
N LYS A 65 -10.25 11.37 2.31
CA LYS A 65 -11.63 10.93 2.54
C LYS A 65 -11.68 9.80 3.56
N LEU A 66 -10.68 8.91 3.57
CA LEU A 66 -10.70 7.69 4.37
C LEU A 66 -10.10 7.86 5.76
N MET A 67 -9.17 8.80 5.96
CA MET A 67 -8.48 9.04 7.24
C MET A 67 -9.24 10.03 8.13
N GLY A 68 -10.54 9.79 8.32
CA GLY A 68 -11.43 10.69 9.06
C GLY A 68 -11.49 10.41 10.57
N ALA A 69 -11.21 9.17 11.01
CA ALA A 69 -11.30 8.84 12.43
C ALA A 69 -9.99 9.18 13.18
N PRO A 70 -10.08 9.56 14.47
CA PRO A 70 -8.91 9.97 15.28
C PRO A 70 -7.76 8.95 15.40
N GLY A 71 -7.95 7.71 14.97
CA GLY A 71 -6.94 6.64 15.01
C GLY A 71 -6.41 6.19 13.64
N ASP A 72 -7.09 6.51 12.53
CA ASP A 72 -6.81 5.88 11.22
C ASP A 72 -5.39 6.13 10.74
N VAL A 73 -4.95 7.40 10.84
CA VAL A 73 -3.59 7.82 10.46
C VAL A 73 -2.53 7.09 11.29
N SER A 74 -2.76 6.92 12.59
CA SER A 74 -1.83 6.26 13.50
C SER A 74 -1.74 4.76 13.22
N SER A 75 -2.90 4.10 13.05
CA SER A 75 -2.99 2.68 12.71
C SER A 75 -2.34 2.41 11.35
N LEU A 76 -2.66 3.21 10.33
CA LEU A 76 -2.07 3.05 8.99
C LEU A 76 -0.55 3.32 9.00
N SER A 77 -0.09 4.36 9.70
CA SER A 77 1.35 4.64 9.87
C SER A 77 2.09 3.48 10.55
N THR A 78 1.44 2.84 11.54
CA THR A 78 1.97 1.66 12.21
C THR A 78 2.09 0.48 11.24
N LEU A 79 1.07 0.21 10.43
CA LEU A 79 1.13 -0.85 9.42
C LEU A 79 2.19 -0.56 8.35
N LEU A 80 2.33 0.69 7.89
CA LEU A 80 3.36 1.08 6.93
C LEU A 80 4.77 0.86 7.48
N SER A 81 4.99 1.09 8.78
CA SER A 81 6.28 0.81 9.42
C SER A 81 6.63 -0.68 9.49
N ARG A 82 5.65 -1.58 9.30
CA ARG A 82 5.84 -3.04 9.33
C ARG A 82 6.17 -3.66 7.98
N ILE A 83 6.02 -2.91 6.89
CA ILE A 83 6.32 -3.42 5.54
C ILE A 83 7.75 -3.96 5.46
N GLU A 84 8.72 -3.25 6.04
CA GLU A 84 10.12 -3.71 6.05
C GLU A 84 10.28 -5.03 6.80
N ALA A 85 9.65 -5.18 7.96
CA ALA A 85 9.69 -6.42 8.74
C ALA A 85 8.99 -7.59 8.02
N GLU A 86 7.86 -7.32 7.35
CA GLU A 86 7.13 -8.32 6.56
C GLU A 86 7.95 -8.79 5.35
N LEU A 87 8.81 -7.93 4.79
CA LEU A 87 9.64 -8.24 3.63
C LEU A 87 11.05 -8.75 3.98
N ALA A 88 11.49 -8.58 5.23
CA ALA A 88 12.80 -9.04 5.69
C ALA A 88 13.13 -10.51 5.36
N PRO A 89 12.19 -11.47 5.43
CA PRO A 89 12.47 -12.87 5.06
C PRO A 89 12.90 -13.09 3.60
N TYR A 90 12.59 -12.16 2.69
CA TYR A 90 12.96 -12.25 1.28
C TYR A 90 14.32 -11.59 0.96
N GLY A 91 14.97 -10.96 1.95
CA GLY A 91 16.23 -10.26 1.76
C GLY A 91 16.07 -9.06 0.82
N GLY A 92 16.76 -9.07 -0.32
CA GLY A 92 16.75 -7.95 -1.27
C GLY A 92 15.65 -8.01 -2.35
N ILE A 93 15.10 -9.20 -2.62
CA ILE A 93 14.20 -9.46 -3.75
C ILE A 93 13.03 -10.33 -3.27
N VAL A 94 11.80 -9.87 -3.55
CA VAL A 94 10.60 -10.69 -3.38
C VAL A 94 10.37 -11.49 -4.66
N PRO A 95 10.30 -12.84 -4.59
CA PRO A 95 10.05 -13.66 -5.77
C PRO A 95 8.70 -13.36 -6.43
N ALA A 96 8.66 -13.43 -7.76
CA ALA A 96 7.45 -13.27 -8.55
C ALA A 96 6.30 -14.16 -8.07
N SER A 97 6.58 -15.41 -7.68
CA SER A 97 5.56 -16.34 -7.17
C SER A 97 4.85 -15.79 -5.94
N VAL A 98 5.60 -15.26 -4.98
CA VAL A 98 5.06 -14.66 -3.76
C VAL A 98 4.22 -13.43 -4.08
N LEU A 99 4.70 -12.57 -4.99
CA LEU A 99 3.98 -11.35 -5.36
C LEU A 99 2.66 -11.65 -6.09
N ASN A 100 2.67 -12.63 -7.00
CA ASN A 100 1.48 -13.03 -7.74
C ASN A 100 0.46 -13.78 -6.85
N ASP A 101 0.90 -14.44 -5.78
CA ASP A 101 0.00 -15.02 -4.77
C ASP A 101 -0.65 -13.95 -3.88
N LEU A 102 0.04 -12.82 -3.67
CA LEU A 102 -0.46 -11.69 -2.89
C LEU A 102 -1.43 -10.81 -3.70
N VAL A 103 -1.15 -10.61 -4.98
CA VAL A 103 -1.90 -9.72 -5.86
C VAL A 103 -3.07 -10.47 -6.49
N PHE A 104 -4.29 -10.08 -6.11
CA PHE A 104 -5.53 -10.67 -6.64
C PHE A 104 -6.07 -9.96 -7.90
N MET A 105 -5.33 -9.00 -8.46
CA MET A 105 -5.79 -8.20 -9.61
C MET A 105 -5.67 -8.97 -10.93
N PRO A 106 -6.77 -9.13 -11.70
CA PRO A 106 -6.71 -9.81 -12.98
C PRO A 106 -5.89 -9.01 -13.99
N GLY A 107 -5.04 -9.72 -14.75
CA GLY A 107 -4.25 -9.13 -15.84
C GLY A 107 -2.92 -8.50 -15.41
N ILE A 108 -2.62 -8.41 -14.11
CA ILE A 108 -1.31 -7.97 -13.61
C ILE A 108 -0.48 -9.20 -13.24
N LYS A 109 0.74 -9.26 -13.77
CA LYS A 109 1.75 -10.25 -13.38
C LYS A 109 3.03 -9.53 -12.98
N PHE A 110 3.53 -9.88 -11.80
CA PHE A 110 4.80 -9.39 -11.30
C PHE A 110 5.93 -10.33 -11.71
N ALA A 111 7.05 -9.73 -12.09
CA ALA A 111 8.36 -10.38 -12.04
C ALA A 111 8.95 -10.21 -10.62
N ASP A 112 10.13 -10.79 -10.41
CA ASP A 112 10.90 -10.57 -9.19
C ASP A 112 11.07 -9.06 -8.92
N TYR A 113 10.88 -8.66 -7.67
CA TYR A 113 10.77 -7.25 -7.32
C TYR A 113 11.66 -6.86 -6.16
N GLN A 114 12.27 -5.68 -6.25
CA GLN A 114 13.21 -5.21 -5.23
C GLN A 114 12.47 -4.79 -3.96
N VAL A 115 12.85 -5.37 -2.83
CA VAL A 115 12.28 -5.04 -1.50
C VAL A 115 12.43 -3.55 -1.20
N GLN A 116 13.60 -2.97 -1.51
CA GLN A 116 13.89 -1.56 -1.23
C GLN A 116 12.89 -0.61 -1.91
N ARG A 117 12.36 -0.95 -3.08
CA ARG A 117 11.37 -0.11 -3.78
C ARG A 117 10.04 -0.06 -3.02
N ILE A 118 9.57 -1.22 -2.58
CA ILE A 118 8.33 -1.35 -1.81
C ILE A 118 8.47 -0.63 -0.47
N VAL A 119 9.59 -0.85 0.24
CA VAL A 119 9.88 -0.19 1.52
C VAL A 119 9.97 1.33 1.36
N THR A 120 10.62 1.81 0.30
CA THR A 120 10.74 3.25 0.03
C THR A 120 9.37 3.87 -0.24
N ALA A 121 8.53 3.24 -1.05
CA ALA A 121 7.17 3.72 -1.31
C ALA A 121 6.31 3.73 -0.03
N GLY A 122 6.39 2.68 0.79
CA GLY A 122 5.71 2.62 2.09
C GLY A 122 6.17 3.73 3.05
N ARG A 123 7.48 4.02 3.08
CA ARG A 123 8.03 5.12 3.88
C ARG A 123 7.57 6.48 3.40
N LEU A 124 7.61 6.75 2.10
CA LEU A 124 7.14 8.02 1.52
C LEU A 124 5.65 8.25 1.81
N LEU A 125 4.83 7.21 1.66
CA LEU A 125 3.42 7.26 2.00
C LEU A 125 3.20 7.57 3.49
N ARG A 126 4.01 6.97 4.37
CA ARG A 126 3.97 7.24 5.81
C ARG A 126 4.38 8.68 6.16
N GLU A 127 5.40 9.22 5.50
CA GLU A 127 5.87 10.60 5.71
C GLU A 127 4.77 11.62 5.37
N VAL A 128 4.02 11.37 4.29
CA VAL A 128 2.85 12.20 3.92
C VAL A 128 1.78 12.18 5.00
N LEU A 129 1.49 11.01 5.59
CA LEU A 129 0.48 10.86 6.63
C LEU A 129 0.84 11.54 7.97
N LEU A 130 2.13 11.64 8.28
CA LEU A 130 2.63 12.15 9.56
C LEU A 130 2.88 13.66 9.58
N THR A 131 2.59 14.37 8.48
CA THR A 131 2.73 15.82 8.44
C THR A 131 1.42 16.57 8.60
#